data_AF-A0A0F7VYG3-F1
#
_entry.id   AF-A0A0F7VYG3-F1
#
_cell.length_a   1.000
_cell.length_b   1.000
_cell.length_c   1.000
_cell.angle_alpha   90.00
_cell.angle_beta   90.00
_cell.angle_gamma   90.00
#
_symmetry.space_group_name_H-M   'P 1'
#
loop_
_entity.id
_entity.type
_entity.pdbx_description
1 polymer ?
#
loop_
_entity_poly.entity_id
_entity_poly.type
_entity_poly.pdbx_seq_one_letter_code
_entity_poly.pdbx_strand_id
1 'polypeptide(L)'
;MDTNLRTRIRAGDHDASGDLFDAYARSVCNHAFRLTGDWAAAEDVVSLTFLDAWRLRERLDADGGSLRPWLLGIATNVTRNTRRAARRHAAAVARLPRDTTVRDHAEEVAGRVDDAGRLALVENAADAAGRTGVAITREDPDHPTRDEWIFDEETQEFLGERSVAREDHADVEEGTVTGNTAVLRRAVVDKPGQRP
;
A
#
# COMPACT_ATOMS: atom_id res chain seq x y z
N MET A 1 -17.99 -21.92 -19.09
CA MET A 1 -17.17 -20.75 -19.47
C MET A 1 -16.83 -20.05 -18.18
N ASP A 2 -15.56 -20.03 -17.81
CA ASP A 2 -15.13 -19.35 -16.59
C ASP A 2 -15.28 -17.85 -16.83
N THR A 3 -16.24 -17.22 -16.15
CA THR A 3 -16.54 -15.80 -16.39
C THR A 3 -15.44 -15.00 -15.69
N ASN A 4 -14.59 -14.35 -16.49
CA ASN A 4 -13.47 -13.57 -15.99
C ASN A 4 -13.92 -12.61 -14.87
N LEU A 5 -13.18 -12.56 -13.75
CA LEU A 5 -13.49 -11.75 -12.57
C LEU A 5 -13.85 -10.30 -12.91
N ARG A 6 -13.19 -9.69 -13.90
CA ARG A 6 -13.53 -8.35 -14.41
C ARG A 6 -14.98 -8.27 -14.88
N THR A 7 -15.42 -9.22 -15.70
CA THR A 7 -16.76 -9.24 -16.28
C THR A 7 -17.82 -9.38 -15.19
N ARG A 8 -17.56 -10.25 -14.19
CA ARG A 8 -18.46 -10.42 -13.04
C ARG A 8 -18.55 -9.15 -12.20
N ILE A 9 -17.42 -8.51 -11.88
CA ILE A 9 -17.39 -7.22 -11.18
C ILE A 9 -18.16 -6.14 -11.95
N ARG A 10 -17.94 -6.01 -13.27
CA ARG A 10 -18.66 -5.04 -14.11
C ARG A 10 -20.17 -5.29 -14.10
N ALA A 11 -20.58 -6.55 -14.11
CA ALA A 11 -21.98 -6.94 -14.06
C ALA A 11 -22.65 -6.71 -12.69
N GLY A 12 -21.87 -6.38 -11.64
CA GLY A 12 -22.39 -6.19 -10.29
C GLY A 12 -22.68 -7.50 -9.57
N ASP A 13 -21.99 -8.59 -9.93
CA ASP A 13 -22.01 -9.83 -9.16
C ASP A 13 -21.41 -9.60 -7.77
N HIS A 14 -22.22 -9.75 -6.72
CA HIS A 14 -21.81 -9.49 -5.35
C HIS A 14 -20.74 -10.47 -4.85
N ASP A 15 -20.78 -11.73 -5.29
CA ASP A 15 -19.79 -12.74 -4.87
C ASP A 15 -18.41 -12.39 -5.46
N ALA A 16 -18.39 -11.80 -6.66
CA ALA A 16 -17.15 -11.34 -7.28
C ALA A 16 -16.47 -10.21 -6.48
N SER A 17 -17.22 -9.46 -5.65
CA SER A 17 -16.63 -8.44 -4.77
C SER A 17 -15.74 -9.07 -3.69
N GLY A 18 -16.15 -10.22 -3.14
CA GLY A 18 -15.34 -11.00 -2.21
C GLY A 18 -14.09 -11.52 -2.89
N ASP A 19 -14.25 -12.13 -4.06
CA ASP A 19 -13.13 -12.63 -4.88
C ASP A 19 -12.11 -11.51 -5.21
N LEU A 20 -12.60 -10.29 -5.48
CA LEU A 20 -11.77 -9.11 -5.72
C LEU A 20 -11.01 -8.69 -4.46
N PHE A 21 -11.66 -8.71 -3.30
CA PHE A 21 -11.03 -8.38 -2.03
C PHE A 21 -9.92 -9.39 -1.71
N ASP A 22 -10.25 -10.68 -1.70
CA ASP A 22 -9.30 -11.74 -1.34
C ASP A 22 -8.07 -11.75 -2.25
N ALA A 23 -8.27 -11.52 -3.56
CA ALA A 23 -7.18 -11.50 -4.52
C ALA A 23 -6.25 -10.28 -4.41
N TYR A 24 -6.73 -9.13 -3.94
CA TYR A 24 -5.99 -7.86 -4.06
C TYR A 24 -5.81 -7.06 -2.77
N ALA A 25 -6.48 -7.42 -1.67
CA ALA A 25 -6.45 -6.66 -0.40
C ALA A 25 -5.02 -6.44 0.10
N ARG A 26 -4.18 -7.49 0.10
CA ARG A 26 -2.77 -7.37 0.51
C ARG A 26 -1.99 -6.37 -0.35
N SER A 27 -2.16 -6.41 -1.68
CA SER A 27 -1.46 -5.46 -2.55
C SER A 27 -1.96 -4.02 -2.39
N VAL A 28 -3.25 -3.82 -2.12
CA VAL A 28 -3.82 -2.50 -1.86
C VAL A 28 -3.33 -1.97 -0.51
N CYS A 29 -3.30 -2.83 0.51
CA CYS A 29 -2.82 -2.50 1.84
C CYS A 29 -1.34 -2.08 1.82
N ASN A 30 -0.46 -2.89 1.23
CA ASN A 30 0.96 -2.55 1.09
C ASN A 30 1.16 -1.24 0.31
N HIS A 31 0.35 -0.99 -0.72
CA HIS A 31 0.41 0.27 -1.44
C HIS A 31 -0.07 1.46 -0.61
N ALA A 32 -1.19 1.34 0.09
CA ALA A 32 -1.70 2.36 0.99
C ALA A 32 -0.68 2.66 2.09
N PHE A 33 -0.11 1.64 2.73
CA PHE A 33 0.91 1.76 3.76
C PHE A 33 2.20 2.40 3.24
N ARG A 34 2.63 2.14 2.00
CA ARG A 34 3.75 2.90 1.39
C ARG A 34 3.43 4.38 1.27
N LEU A 35 2.19 4.71 0.93
CA LEU A 35 1.79 6.09 0.79
C LEU A 35 1.64 6.75 2.16
N THR A 36 1.01 6.10 3.15
CA THR A 36 0.64 6.67 4.45
C THR A 36 1.75 6.61 5.48
N GLY A 37 2.48 5.49 5.55
CA GLY A 37 3.41 5.16 6.64
C GLY A 37 2.72 4.81 7.96
N ASP A 38 1.42 4.52 7.92
CA ASP A 38 0.54 4.29 9.07
C ASP A 38 -0.47 3.20 8.66
N TRP A 39 -0.55 2.12 9.44
CA TRP A 39 -1.42 0.97 9.17
C TRP A 39 -2.89 1.24 9.42
N ALA A 40 -3.25 1.96 10.48
CA ALA A 40 -4.65 2.33 10.70
C ALA A 40 -5.16 3.18 9.52
N ALA A 41 -4.34 4.12 9.07
CA ALA A 41 -4.63 4.88 7.86
C ALA A 41 -4.64 4.01 6.58
N ALA A 42 -3.83 2.95 6.52
CA ALA A 42 -3.80 2.04 5.38
C ALA A 42 -5.06 1.15 5.33
N GLU A 43 -5.54 0.64 6.45
CA GLU A 43 -6.78 -0.14 6.57
C GLU A 43 -8.01 0.67 6.14
N ASP A 44 -8.08 1.93 6.57
CA ASP A 44 -9.10 2.87 6.13
C ASP A 44 -9.06 3.05 4.60
N VAL A 45 -7.85 3.23 4.04
CA VAL A 45 -7.66 3.36 2.59
C VAL A 45 -8.08 2.09 1.86
N VAL A 46 -7.75 0.90 2.37
CA VAL A 46 -8.16 -0.38 1.79
C VAL A 46 -9.69 -0.45 1.72
N SER A 47 -10.36 -0.25 2.84
CA SER A 47 -11.81 -0.30 2.94
C SER A 47 -12.49 0.66 1.96
N LEU A 48 -12.04 1.91 1.93
CA LEU A 48 -12.54 2.93 1.01
C LEU A 48 -12.24 2.59 -0.45
N THR A 49 -11.08 1.99 -0.74
CA THR A 49 -10.70 1.60 -2.10
C THR A 49 -11.66 0.57 -2.66
N PHE A 50 -11.98 -0.49 -1.92
CA PHE A 50 -12.89 -1.53 -2.39
C PHE A 50 -14.33 -1.02 -2.49
N LEU A 51 -14.76 -0.15 -1.56
CA LEU A 51 -16.05 0.53 -1.66
C LEU A 51 -16.17 1.40 -2.92
N ASP A 52 -15.15 2.20 -3.20
CA ASP A 52 -15.13 3.06 -4.39
C ASP A 52 -14.96 2.24 -5.67
N ALA A 53 -14.19 1.15 -5.65
CA ALA A 53 -14.11 0.20 -6.74
C ALA A 53 -15.49 -0.37 -7.09
N TRP A 54 -16.27 -0.78 -6.08
CA TRP A 54 -17.64 -1.25 -6.29
C TRP A 54 -18.55 -0.19 -6.91
N ARG A 55 -18.45 1.06 -6.45
CA ARG A 55 -19.19 2.19 -7.04
C ARG A 55 -18.77 2.49 -8.48
N LEU A 56 -17.49 2.34 -8.79
CA LEU A 56 -16.91 2.64 -10.10
C LEU A 56 -16.92 1.44 -11.07
N ARG A 57 -17.43 0.28 -10.67
CA ARG A 57 -17.34 -0.99 -11.43
C ARG A 57 -17.81 -0.87 -12.89
N GLU A 58 -18.83 -0.07 -13.17
CA GLU A 58 -19.35 0.13 -14.53
C GLU A 58 -18.34 0.85 -15.44
N ARG A 59 -17.46 1.67 -14.87
CA ARG A 59 -16.40 2.41 -15.59
C ARG A 59 -15.16 1.57 -15.89
N LEU A 60 -15.09 0.33 -15.39
CA LEU A 60 -13.90 -0.53 -15.37
C LEU A 60 -13.27 -0.92 -16.73
N ASP A 61 -13.63 -0.48 -17.92
CA ASP A 61 -13.13 -1.10 -19.18
C ASP A 61 -13.39 -2.63 -19.29
N ALA A 62 -14.00 -3.05 -20.40
CA ALA A 62 -14.34 -4.44 -20.62
C ALA A 62 -13.12 -5.30 -21.01
N ASP A 63 -12.18 -4.72 -21.75
CA ASP A 63 -11.10 -5.44 -22.43
C ASP A 63 -9.73 -5.09 -21.82
N GLY A 64 -9.55 -5.40 -20.52
CA GLY A 64 -8.34 -5.05 -19.77
C GLY A 64 -7.46 -6.23 -19.32
N GLY A 65 -6.31 -5.90 -18.72
CA GLY A 65 -5.40 -6.86 -18.07
C GLY A 65 -5.75 -7.13 -16.60
N SER A 66 -4.76 -7.22 -15.71
CA SER A 66 -4.99 -7.32 -14.25
C SER A 66 -5.86 -6.16 -13.72
N LEU A 67 -6.64 -6.41 -12.67
CA LEU A 67 -7.42 -5.38 -11.95
C LEU A 67 -6.54 -4.55 -10.98
N ARG A 68 -5.31 -5.01 -10.71
CA ARG A 68 -4.38 -4.38 -9.78
C ARG A 68 -4.12 -2.89 -10.10
N PRO A 69 -3.75 -2.48 -11.33
CA PRO A 69 -3.45 -1.07 -11.61
C PRO A 69 -4.64 -0.14 -11.38
N TRP A 70 -5.86 -0.61 -11.66
CA TRP A 70 -7.09 0.13 -11.43
C TRP A 70 -7.33 0.34 -9.93
N LEU A 71 -7.22 -0.73 -9.12
CA LEU A 71 -7.34 -0.66 -7.67
C LEU A 71 -6.27 0.24 -7.03
N LEU A 72 -5.01 0.13 -7.47
CA LEU A 72 -3.93 0.99 -6.96
C LEU A 72 -4.16 2.46 -7.32
N GLY A 73 -4.73 2.75 -8.50
CA GLY A 73 -5.13 4.09 -8.89
C GLY A 73 -6.23 4.66 -7.98
N ILE A 74 -7.24 3.85 -7.63
CA ILE A 74 -8.28 4.25 -6.67
C ILE A 74 -7.65 4.50 -5.29
N ALA A 75 -6.83 3.58 -4.78
CA ALA A 75 -6.15 3.73 -3.50
C ALA A 75 -5.30 5.00 -3.42
N THR A 76 -4.53 5.31 -4.47
CA THR A 76 -3.78 6.57 -4.58
C THR A 76 -4.69 7.80 -4.44
N ASN A 77 -5.85 7.78 -5.10
CA ASN A 77 -6.80 8.89 -5.04
C ASN A 77 -7.44 9.01 -3.65
N VAL A 78 -7.82 7.89 -3.03
CA VAL A 78 -8.33 7.83 -1.66
C VAL A 78 -7.31 8.42 -0.70
N THR A 79 -6.06 7.93 -0.71
CA THR A 79 -5.00 8.46 0.17
C THR A 79 -4.77 9.95 -0.02
N ARG A 80 -4.73 10.44 -1.27
CA ARG A 80 -4.60 11.88 -1.56
C ARG A 80 -5.78 12.68 -1.03
N ASN A 81 -7.00 12.18 -1.18
CA ASN A 81 -8.21 12.84 -0.72
C ASN A 81 -8.27 12.90 0.81
N THR A 82 -8.00 11.79 1.49
CA THR A 82 -7.94 11.72 2.96
C THR A 82 -6.89 12.69 3.50
N ARG A 83 -5.68 12.71 2.92
CA ARG A 83 -4.63 13.69 3.29
C ARG A 83 -5.06 15.14 3.06
N ARG A 84 -5.75 15.42 1.95
CA ARG A 84 -6.28 16.77 1.68
C ARG A 84 -7.36 17.15 2.68
N ALA A 85 -8.23 16.22 3.08
CA ALA A 85 -9.24 16.45 4.09
C ALA A 85 -8.61 16.73 5.47
N ALA A 86 -7.66 15.90 5.90
CA ALA A 86 -6.93 16.08 7.16
C ALA A 86 -6.22 17.44 7.23
N ARG A 87 -5.53 17.85 6.15
CA ARG A 87 -4.89 19.19 6.08
C ARG A 87 -5.89 20.33 6.19
N ARG A 88 -7.04 20.24 5.51
CA ARG A 88 -8.11 21.26 5.61
C ARG A 88 -8.68 21.33 7.02
N HIS A 89 -8.89 20.17 7.66
CA HIS A 89 -9.38 20.10 9.03
C HIS A 89 -8.37 20.73 10.00
N ALA A 90 -7.09 20.35 9.92
CA ALA A 90 -6.02 20.94 10.74
C ALA A 90 -5.93 22.46 10.55
N ALA A 91 -6.03 22.95 9.31
CA ALA A 91 -6.05 24.39 9.03
C ALA A 91 -7.29 25.10 9.59
N ALA A 92 -8.44 24.43 9.67
CA ALA A 92 -9.63 24.98 10.31
C ALA A 92 -9.47 25.03 11.84
N VAL A 93 -8.96 23.95 12.45
CA VAL A 93 -8.69 23.87 13.89
C VAL A 93 -7.67 24.94 14.31
N ALA A 94 -6.61 25.15 13.52
CA ALA A 94 -5.59 26.16 13.81
C ALA A 94 -6.12 27.61 13.82
N ARG A 95 -7.29 27.88 13.21
CA ARG A 95 -7.93 29.20 13.20
C ARG A 95 -8.83 29.46 14.40
N LEU A 96 -9.14 28.44 15.21
CA LEU A 96 -9.95 28.59 16.41
C LEU A 96 -9.09 29.24 17.52
N PRO A 97 -9.65 30.15 18.34
CA PRO A 97 -8.98 30.65 19.53
C PRO A 97 -8.58 29.48 20.42
N ARG A 98 -7.29 29.36 20.74
CA ARG A 98 -6.79 28.33 21.63
C ARG A 98 -7.18 28.71 23.05
N ASP A 99 -8.11 27.97 23.66
CA ASP A 99 -8.28 28.02 25.11
C ASP A 99 -7.08 27.30 25.73
N THR A 100 -6.22 28.03 26.43
CA THR A 100 -4.99 27.51 27.02
C THR A 100 -5.29 26.78 28.32
N THR A 101 -5.95 25.63 28.24
CA THR A 101 -5.87 24.60 29.28
C THR A 101 -5.08 23.42 28.74
N VAL A 102 -3.75 23.58 28.71
CA VAL A 102 -2.82 22.51 28.32
C VAL A 102 -2.78 21.50 29.46
N ARG A 103 -3.41 20.34 29.29
CA ARG A 103 -3.06 19.13 30.02
C ARG A 103 -1.74 18.64 29.43
N ASP A 104 -0.81 18.24 30.30
CA ASP A 104 0.52 17.78 29.91
C ASP A 104 0.42 16.52 29.04
N HIS A 105 0.59 16.70 27.73
CA HIS A 105 0.64 15.63 26.72
C HIS A 105 2.08 15.45 26.19
N ALA A 106 3.10 15.96 26.90
CA ALA A 106 4.49 15.85 26.46
C ALA A 106 4.94 14.38 26.26
N GLU A 107 4.32 13.45 26.97
CA GLU A 107 4.61 12.01 26.89
C GLU A 107 3.86 11.30 25.75
N GLU A 108 2.76 11.87 25.22
CA GLU A 108 1.96 11.28 24.12
C GLU A 108 2.48 11.68 22.73
N VAL A 109 3.13 12.85 22.61
CA VAL A 109 3.64 13.37 21.33
C VAL A 109 5.03 12.80 21.00
N ALA A 110 5.82 12.44 22.02
CA ALA A 110 7.09 11.72 21.83
C ALA A 110 6.86 10.32 21.23
N GLY A 111 5.79 9.62 21.63
CA GLY A 111 5.41 8.32 21.03
C GLY A 111 5.11 8.40 19.54
N ARG A 112 4.36 9.42 19.09
CA ARG A 112 3.99 9.59 17.66
C ARG A 112 5.15 9.89 16.71
N VAL A 113 6.32 10.27 17.23
CA VAL A 113 7.53 10.50 16.43
C VAL A 113 8.45 9.27 16.45
N ASP A 114 8.38 8.44 17.50
CA ASP A 114 9.13 7.19 17.62
C ASP A 114 8.36 5.94 17.09
N ASP A 115 7.04 6.05 16.85
CA ASP A 115 6.24 5.07 16.09
C ASP A 115 6.57 5.07 14.58
N ALA A 116 7.54 5.88 14.16
CA ALA A 116 8.12 5.80 12.83
C ALA A 116 8.92 4.49 12.73
N GLY A 117 8.30 3.46 12.14
CA GLY A 117 8.85 2.12 12.04
C GLY A 117 10.37 2.07 11.80
N ARG A 118 11.04 1.14 12.48
CA ARG A 118 12.51 1.02 12.48
C ARG A 118 13.00 0.80 11.05
N LEU A 119 13.72 1.79 10.53
CA LEU A 119 14.37 1.71 9.23
C LEU A 119 15.76 1.09 9.38
N ALA A 120 16.07 0.07 8.59
CA ALA A 120 17.40 -0.49 8.51
C ALA A 120 17.81 -0.72 7.05
N LEU A 121 19.13 -0.81 6.82
CA LEU A 121 19.67 -1.24 5.54
C LEU A 121 20.03 -2.72 5.62
N VAL A 122 19.63 -3.49 4.61
CA VAL A 122 20.00 -4.89 4.43
C VAL A 122 20.76 -5.00 3.12
N GLU A 123 22.01 -5.42 3.21
CA GLU A 123 22.83 -5.71 2.04
C GLU A 123 22.43 -7.05 1.43
N ASN A 124 22.68 -7.22 0.12
CA ASN A 124 22.48 -8.46 -0.61
C ASN A 124 21.03 -9.00 -0.61
N ALA A 125 20.03 -8.12 -0.64
CA ALA A 125 18.63 -8.53 -0.76
C ALA A 125 18.27 -8.87 -2.21
N ALA A 126 17.53 -9.96 -2.41
CA ALA A 126 17.12 -10.42 -3.74
C ALA A 126 15.64 -10.10 -4.03
N ASP A 127 15.36 -9.52 -5.19
CA ASP A 127 14.01 -9.29 -5.68
C ASP A 127 13.35 -10.58 -6.21
N ALA A 128 12.09 -10.48 -6.65
CA ALA A 128 11.37 -11.63 -7.21
C ALA A 128 11.95 -12.17 -8.54
N ALA A 129 12.85 -11.42 -9.20
CA ALA A 129 13.56 -11.84 -10.40
C ALA A 129 14.96 -12.43 -10.08
N GLY A 130 15.34 -12.52 -8.80
CA GLY A 130 16.63 -13.04 -8.35
C GLY A 130 17.78 -12.03 -8.47
N ARG A 131 17.49 -10.75 -8.72
CA ARG A 131 18.50 -9.70 -8.76
C ARG A 131 18.82 -9.24 -7.35
N THR A 132 20.11 -9.18 -7.04
CA THR A 132 20.62 -8.73 -5.75
C THR A 132 20.78 -7.22 -5.73
N GLY A 133 20.47 -6.60 -4.58
CA GLY A 133 20.65 -5.18 -4.35
C GLY A 133 20.66 -4.84 -2.86
N VAL A 134 20.60 -3.54 -2.55
CA VAL A 134 20.49 -3.02 -1.19
C VAL A 134 19.02 -2.80 -0.85
N ALA A 135 18.56 -3.37 0.27
CA ALA A 135 17.21 -3.18 0.76
C ALA A 135 17.13 -2.10 1.84
N ILE A 136 16.15 -1.21 1.74
CA ILE A 136 15.69 -0.38 2.85
C ILE A 136 14.51 -1.12 3.49
N THR A 137 14.63 -1.43 4.77
CA THR A 137 13.58 -2.11 5.52
C THR A 137 12.74 -1.12 6.31
N ARG A 138 11.47 -1.44 6.55
CA ARG A 138 10.62 -0.76 7.52
C ARG A 138 9.90 -1.78 8.38
N GLU A 139 10.08 -1.66 9.68
CA GLU A 139 9.47 -2.51 10.70
C GLU A 139 8.50 -1.71 11.55
N ASP A 140 7.23 -2.10 11.54
CA ASP A 140 6.19 -1.51 12.38
C ASP A 140 5.92 -2.40 13.61
N PRO A 141 6.01 -1.92 14.86
CA PRO A 141 5.81 -2.77 16.04
C PRO A 141 4.52 -3.60 16.02
N ASP A 142 3.46 -3.08 15.40
CA ASP A 142 2.13 -3.68 15.44
C ASP A 142 1.86 -4.68 14.30
N HIS A 143 2.83 -4.94 13.43
CA HIS A 143 2.66 -5.83 12.28
C HIS A 143 3.62 -7.03 12.24
N PRO A 144 3.14 -8.22 11.83
CA PRO A 144 3.94 -9.46 11.82
C PRO A 144 4.93 -9.56 10.65
N THR A 145 5.00 -8.54 9.78
CA THR A 145 5.89 -8.55 8.61
C THR A 145 6.72 -7.28 8.54
N ARG A 146 7.94 -7.41 8.02
CA ARG A 146 8.82 -6.31 7.66
C ARG A 146 8.77 -6.10 6.15
N ASP A 147 8.57 -4.87 5.71
CA ASP A 147 8.67 -4.52 4.31
C ASP A 147 10.12 -4.21 3.94
N GLU A 148 10.55 -4.67 2.77
CA GLU A 148 11.88 -4.44 2.22
C GLU A 148 11.77 -3.93 0.78
N TRP A 149 12.28 -2.72 0.53
CA TRP A 149 12.40 -2.14 -0.81
C TRP A 149 13.82 -2.32 -1.32
N ILE A 150 13.96 -3.04 -2.42
CA ILE A 150 15.24 -3.48 -2.97
C ILE A 150 15.62 -2.55 -4.11
N PHE A 151 16.83 -2.01 -4.02
CA PHE A 151 17.41 -1.12 -5.00
C PHE A 151 18.71 -1.72 -5.54
N ASP A 152 18.97 -1.50 -6.81
CA ASP A 152 20.26 -1.78 -7.40
C ASP A 152 21.34 -0.97 -6.69
N GLU A 153 22.43 -1.61 -6.30
CA GLU A 153 23.45 -0.99 -5.45
C GLU A 153 24.21 0.13 -6.17
N GLU A 154 24.48 -0.04 -7.47
CA GLU A 154 25.25 0.92 -8.26
C GLU A 154 24.38 2.05 -8.80
N THR A 155 23.22 1.71 -9.35
CA THR A 155 22.35 2.65 -10.05
C THR A 155 21.27 3.26 -9.17
N GLN A 156 21.07 2.72 -7.97
CA GLN A 156 19.97 3.07 -7.05
C GLN A 156 18.58 2.89 -7.66
N GLU A 157 18.47 2.13 -8.76
CA GLU A 157 17.20 1.83 -9.38
C GLU A 157 16.37 0.90 -8.51
N PHE A 158 15.08 1.18 -8.39
CA PHE A 158 14.16 0.30 -7.66
C PHE A 158 13.94 -1.01 -8.42
N LEU A 159 14.40 -2.12 -7.84
CA LEU A 159 14.33 -3.47 -8.42
C LEU A 159 13.03 -4.19 -8.05
N GLY A 160 12.54 -4.01 -6.83
CA GLY A 160 11.39 -4.75 -6.33
C GLY A 160 11.14 -4.57 -4.85
N GLU A 161 10.15 -5.27 -4.35
CA GLU A 161 9.83 -5.29 -2.92
C GLU A 161 9.54 -6.71 -2.45
N ARG A 162 9.79 -6.95 -1.16
CA ARG A 162 9.32 -8.15 -0.47
C ARG A 162 8.82 -7.82 0.93
N SER A 163 7.84 -8.57 1.39
CA SER A 163 7.40 -8.57 2.78
C SER A 163 7.87 -9.88 3.41
N VAL A 164 8.50 -9.79 4.57
CA VAL A 164 9.15 -10.91 5.27
C VAL A 164 8.53 -11.06 6.65
N ALA A 165 8.13 -12.28 7.04
CA ALA A 165 7.63 -12.56 8.38
C ALA A 165 8.69 -12.22 9.44
N ARG A 166 8.28 -11.53 10.51
CA ARG A 166 9.16 -11.15 11.64
C ARG A 166 9.12 -12.12 12.80
N GLU A 167 8.12 -12.97 12.84
CA GLU A 167 7.92 -13.97 13.87
C GLU A 167 7.14 -15.14 13.26
N ASP A 168 7.25 -16.30 13.91
CA ASP A 168 6.45 -17.46 13.60
C ASP A 168 4.97 -17.16 13.84
N HIS A 169 4.13 -17.40 12.84
CA HIS A 169 2.68 -17.25 12.99
C HIS A 169 1.93 -18.19 12.06
N ALA A 170 0.88 -18.85 12.59
CA ALA A 170 0.11 -19.86 11.89
C ALA A 170 1.02 -20.93 11.23
N ASP A 171 1.18 -20.90 9.90
CA ASP A 171 1.98 -21.82 9.08
C ASP A 171 3.19 -21.11 8.40
N VAL A 172 3.60 -19.94 8.91
CA VAL A 172 4.67 -19.12 8.33
C VAL A 172 5.80 -18.98 9.35
N GLU A 173 6.98 -19.49 9.00
CA GLU A 173 8.21 -19.37 9.80
C GLU A 173 8.77 -17.94 9.70
N GLU A 174 9.40 -17.46 10.77
CA GLU A 174 10.18 -16.22 10.76
C GLU A 174 11.17 -16.20 9.57
N GLY A 175 11.27 -15.06 8.89
CA GLY A 175 12.11 -14.92 7.71
C GLY A 175 11.47 -15.40 6.40
N THR A 176 10.30 -16.01 6.44
CA THR A 176 9.56 -16.41 5.23
C THR A 176 9.08 -15.18 4.44
N VAL A 177 9.33 -15.17 3.13
CA VAL A 177 8.80 -14.15 2.22
C VAL A 177 7.31 -14.39 1.99
N THR A 178 6.46 -13.51 2.51
CA THR A 178 4.99 -13.61 2.44
C THR A 178 4.39 -12.88 1.23
N GLY A 179 5.22 -12.12 0.53
CA GLY A 179 4.91 -11.50 -0.74
C GLY A 179 6.15 -10.86 -1.37
N ASN A 180 6.27 -10.91 -2.69
CA ASN A 180 7.34 -10.23 -3.41
C ASN A 180 6.87 -9.68 -4.76
N THR A 181 7.60 -8.73 -5.31
CA THR A 181 7.39 -8.18 -6.66
C THR A 181 8.73 -7.74 -7.22
N ALA A 182 8.89 -7.81 -8.54
CA ALA A 182 10.04 -7.27 -9.26
C ALA A 182 9.58 -6.33 -10.39
N VAL A 183 10.32 -5.23 -10.58
CA VAL A 183 10.18 -4.34 -11.73
C VAL A 183 10.96 -4.93 -12.89
N LEU A 184 10.24 -5.56 -13.83
CA LEU A 184 10.87 -6.22 -14.99
C LEU A 184 11.25 -5.24 -16.10
N ARG A 185 10.45 -4.18 -16.30
CA ARG A 185 10.67 -3.18 -17.34
C ARG A 185 10.14 -1.83 -16.88
N ARG A 186 10.89 -0.77 -17.17
CA ARG A 186 10.47 0.62 -17.02
C ARG A 186 10.63 1.32 -18.38
N ALA A 187 9.62 2.05 -18.82
CA ALA A 187 9.76 2.96 -19.95
C ALA A 187 8.87 4.19 -19.77
N VAL A 188 9.21 5.26 -20.47
CA VAL A 188 8.39 6.46 -20.59
C VAL A 188 7.41 6.24 -21.74
N VAL A 189 6.13 6.52 -21.52
CA VAL A 189 5.07 6.40 -22.53
C VAL A 189 4.40 7.76 -22.74
N ASP A 190 3.98 8.04 -23.97
CA ASP A 190 3.39 9.33 -24.34
C ASP A 190 1.99 9.53 -23.77
N LYS A 191 1.25 8.43 -23.54
CA LYS A 191 -0.14 8.46 -23.09
C LYS A 191 -0.36 7.50 -21.90
N PRO A 192 -1.17 7.90 -20.91
CA PRO A 192 -1.62 6.99 -19.85
C PRO A 192 -2.25 5.72 -20.44
N GLY A 193 -1.85 4.55 -19.94
CA GLY A 193 -2.38 3.24 -20.36
C GLY A 193 -1.67 2.59 -21.56
N GLN A 194 -0.76 3.30 -22.23
CA GLN A 194 0.08 2.72 -23.27
C GLN A 194 1.11 1.76 -22.64
N ARG A 195 1.30 0.58 -23.24
CA ARG A 195 2.32 -0.38 -22.77
C ARG A 195 3.73 0.08 -23.19
N PRO A 196 4.73 -0.10 -22.32
CA PRO A 196 6.13 0.20 -22.62
C PRO A 196 6.78 -0.77 -23.60
#